data_AF-A0A1J5TW06-F1
#
_entry.id   AF-A0A1J5TW06-F1
#
_cell.length_a   1.000
_cell.length_b   1.000
_cell.length_c   1.000
_cell.angle_alpha   90.00
_cell.angle_beta   90.00
_cell.angle_gamma   90.00
#
_symmetry.space_group_name_H-M   'P 1'
#
loop_
_entity.id
_entity.type
_entity.pdbx_description
1 polymer ?
#
loop_
_entity_poly.entity_id
_entity_poly.type
_entity_poly.pdbx_seq_one_letter_code
_entity_poly.pdbx_strand_id
1 'polypeptide(L)'
;MDLREQLLPNEKLLTEYTNLFIENKKGNAYLTNRRIFLSTKNNLWNFNTDDIRYMGRMNKPRFSWIWQVLISLMILYSILGGHTLLFLICIILSAARQYLKIDSLEIGLENKKWTIADDNEQLDEMMLQIQTNQVTGLERSEGKPIVDAEEELESKIEINILGENESGPLRSAWLSLSFAFLFYYLNSFRDSGSVWLFVLLISALCSYIIYKDRRNTNTLRKVEPEDGAIRKCWYFILTKLKIEIIRANYSFRLNNKQLEVRNLGYILSSIVLLLAFTVTHINSNLIPMLFGISLATTIYMIGRCLAGIPRSRNRMIARTFACTLVAICVIMPCLTFAPLYVPANAVLPSNFLDGENGNGWKKSYSQVDEYGLGLASTSIYLYADDAKDNEGNEDGYPAILFVIVLKVPFEIDETVPLDILNDQFQKMAIEQDIELDSELESGKRKTSQGYDTEYVIYNGTTKTEKIGTEDINYKVTKGSESKYIGEVWKAPEYNLLVVSMGIGIISSETVNEDTGIEPIDDLVDNLIPNPTDTTDEKNWNEMIDLIPEIYCYEEDWNA
;
A
#
# COMPACT_ATOMS: atom_id res chain seq x y z
N MET A 1 -32.37 19.95 46.34
CA MET A 1 -32.38 21.41 46.56
C MET A 1 -33.63 21.92 45.89
N ASP A 2 -34.51 22.62 46.60
CA ASP A 2 -35.77 23.10 46.05
C ASP A 2 -35.49 24.35 45.20
N LEU A 3 -35.67 24.26 43.88
CA LEU A 3 -35.42 25.37 42.95
C LEU A 3 -36.27 26.59 43.29
N ARG A 4 -37.42 26.39 43.93
CA ARG A 4 -38.32 27.47 44.35
C ARG A 4 -37.68 28.42 45.36
N GLU A 5 -36.71 27.97 46.15
CA GLU A 5 -35.96 28.80 47.10
C GLU A 5 -34.90 29.68 46.42
N GLN A 6 -34.54 29.41 45.16
CA GLN A 6 -33.52 30.17 44.41
C GLN A 6 -34.08 31.12 43.34
N LEU A 7 -35.41 31.09 43.12
CA LEU A 7 -36.09 31.99 42.20
C LEU A 7 -36.18 33.39 42.79
N LEU A 8 -35.97 34.42 41.96
CA LEU A 8 -36.25 35.79 42.37
C LEU A 8 -37.77 35.99 42.52
N PRO A 9 -38.26 36.97 43.32
CA PRO A 9 -39.69 37.17 43.58
C PRO A 9 -40.58 37.33 42.33
N ASN A 10 -39.99 37.79 41.22
CA ASN A 10 -40.67 38.02 39.94
C ASN A 10 -40.33 36.98 38.85
N GLU A 11 -39.65 35.90 39.22
CA GLU A 11 -39.31 34.81 38.30
C GLU A 11 -40.34 33.70 38.34
N LYS A 12 -40.78 33.29 37.15
CA LYS A 12 -41.67 32.15 36.96
C LYS A 12 -40.92 31.08 36.19
N LEU A 13 -40.98 29.85 36.70
CA LEU A 13 -40.53 28.67 35.97
C LEU A 13 -41.48 28.46 34.78
N LEU A 14 -40.92 28.41 33.58
CA LEU A 14 -41.68 28.21 32.34
C LEU A 14 -41.75 26.72 32.03
N THR A 15 -40.59 26.09 31.94
CA THR A 15 -40.44 24.70 31.50
C THR A 15 -39.28 24.02 32.21
N GLU A 16 -39.45 22.72 32.45
CA GLU A 16 -38.42 21.82 32.94
C GLU A 16 -38.09 20.80 31.85
N TYR A 17 -36.82 20.75 31.47
CA TYR A 17 -36.26 19.78 30.54
C TYR A 17 -35.51 18.72 31.34
N THR A 18 -35.99 17.49 31.27
CA THR A 18 -35.46 16.37 32.05
C THR A 18 -34.63 15.43 31.19
N ASN A 19 -33.71 14.68 31.82
CA ASN A 19 -32.88 13.67 31.15
C ASN A 19 -31.89 14.23 30.11
N LEU A 20 -31.43 15.47 30.30
CA LEU A 20 -30.42 16.09 29.46
C LEU A 20 -28.99 15.65 29.83
N PHE A 21 -28.07 15.73 28.87
CA PHE A 21 -26.64 15.59 29.11
C PHE A 21 -25.96 16.96 29.10
N ILE A 22 -25.71 17.52 30.29
CA ILE A 22 -24.99 18.79 30.47
C ILE A 22 -23.51 18.48 30.65
N GLU A 23 -22.65 18.94 29.73
CA GLU A 23 -21.21 18.64 29.71
C GLU A 23 -20.90 17.12 29.87
N ASN A 24 -21.67 16.26 29.21
CA ASN A 24 -21.59 14.78 29.28
C ASN A 24 -21.98 14.16 30.63
N LYS A 25 -22.60 14.92 31.53
CA LYS A 25 -23.18 14.40 32.78
C LYS A 25 -24.70 14.44 32.68
N LYS A 26 -25.37 13.40 33.21
CA LYS A 26 -26.83 13.41 33.32
C LYS A 26 -27.29 14.55 34.22
N GLY A 27 -28.28 15.30 33.74
CA GLY A 27 -28.77 16.50 34.38
C GLY A 27 -30.11 16.96 33.82
N ASN A 28 -30.60 18.08 34.33
CA ASN A 28 -31.86 18.72 33.93
C ASN A 28 -31.60 20.20 33.65
N ALA A 29 -32.38 20.80 32.76
CA ALA A 29 -32.36 22.24 32.54
C ALA A 29 -33.72 22.83 32.94
N TYR A 30 -33.69 23.95 33.64
CA TYR A 30 -34.89 24.67 34.07
C TYR A 30 -34.86 26.05 33.45
N LEU A 31 -35.86 26.34 32.63
CA LEU A 31 -36.00 27.64 31.98
C LEU A 31 -36.99 28.48 32.76
N THR A 32 -36.56 29.67 33.15
CA THR A 32 -37.43 30.70 33.71
C THR A 32 -37.57 31.84 32.70
N ASN A 33 -38.47 32.78 32.99
CA ASN A 33 -38.65 34.00 32.21
C ASN A 33 -37.40 34.92 32.13
N ARG A 34 -36.31 34.63 32.84
CA ARG A 34 -35.07 35.45 32.81
C ARG A 34 -33.77 34.66 32.84
N ARG A 35 -33.78 33.46 33.41
CA ARG A 35 -32.58 32.66 33.68
C ARG A 35 -32.75 31.22 33.21
N ILE A 36 -31.63 30.63 32.81
CA ILE A 36 -31.52 29.20 32.59
C ILE A 36 -30.73 28.62 33.76
N PHE A 37 -31.27 27.58 34.37
CA PHE A 37 -30.56 26.77 35.36
C PHE A 37 -30.18 25.44 34.73
N LEU A 38 -28.90 25.10 34.79
CA LEU A 38 -28.37 23.81 34.39
C LEU A 38 -27.99 23.02 35.64
N SER A 39 -28.66 21.90 35.86
CA SER A 39 -28.50 21.06 37.04
C SER A 39 -27.88 19.72 36.68
N THR A 40 -26.88 19.29 37.42
CA THR A 40 -26.36 17.92 37.43
C THR A 40 -26.42 17.37 38.85
N LYS A 41 -26.19 16.08 39.05
CA LYS A 41 -26.26 15.43 40.39
C LYS A 41 -25.49 16.18 41.49
N ASN A 42 -24.39 16.86 41.14
CA ASN A 42 -23.50 17.51 42.12
C ASN A 42 -23.45 19.04 42.00
N ASN A 43 -23.85 19.63 40.88
CA ASN A 43 -23.65 21.05 40.61
C ASN A 43 -24.90 21.67 39.99
N LEU A 44 -25.21 22.90 40.38
CA LEU A 44 -26.19 23.77 39.75
C LEU A 44 -25.49 25.02 39.23
N TRP A 45 -25.73 25.36 37.98
CA TRP A 45 -25.27 26.59 37.35
C TRP A 45 -26.46 27.42 36.91
N ASN A 46 -26.36 28.74 37.01
CA ASN A 46 -27.37 29.67 36.52
C ASN A 46 -26.71 30.79 35.72
N PHE A 47 -27.42 31.27 34.71
CA PHE A 47 -27.01 32.43 33.93
C PHE A 47 -28.25 33.11 33.35
N ASN A 48 -28.16 34.42 33.10
CA ASN A 48 -29.26 35.16 32.49
C ASN A 48 -29.35 34.83 31.02
N THR A 49 -30.57 34.84 30.48
CA THR A 49 -30.80 34.67 29.04
C THR A 49 -30.13 35.79 28.26
N ASP A 50 -30.07 37.00 28.81
CA ASP A 50 -29.50 38.20 28.17
C ASP A 50 -27.97 38.10 27.99
N ASP A 51 -27.29 37.31 28.82
CA ASP A 51 -25.83 37.13 28.76
C ASP A 51 -25.41 36.16 27.63
N ILE A 52 -26.37 35.52 26.95
CA ILE A 52 -26.13 34.57 25.87
C ILE A 52 -25.80 35.34 24.59
N ARG A 53 -24.55 35.17 24.12
CA ARG A 53 -24.07 35.83 22.91
C ARG A 53 -24.40 35.06 21.64
N TYR A 54 -24.39 33.73 21.68
CA TYR A 54 -24.75 32.89 20.54
C TYR A 54 -25.29 31.53 21.00
N MET A 55 -26.07 30.90 20.12
CA MET A 55 -26.51 29.52 20.26
C MET A 55 -26.13 28.72 19.02
N GLY A 56 -25.59 27.51 19.22
CA GLY A 56 -25.17 26.63 18.14
C GLY A 56 -25.88 25.28 18.20
N ARG A 57 -26.54 24.85 17.12
CA ARG A 57 -27.03 23.46 16.99
C ARG A 57 -25.97 22.63 16.28
N MET A 58 -25.56 21.52 16.92
CA MET A 58 -24.55 20.61 16.36
C MET A 58 -24.80 19.17 16.75
N ASN A 59 -24.23 18.24 15.98
CA ASN A 59 -24.14 16.84 16.39
C ASN A 59 -22.79 16.58 17.03
N LYS A 60 -22.80 15.95 18.21
CA LYS A 60 -21.56 15.49 18.83
C LYS A 60 -21.52 13.97 18.93
N PRO A 61 -20.31 13.36 18.93
CA PRO A 61 -20.16 11.95 19.28
C PRO A 61 -20.74 11.68 20.67
N ARG A 62 -21.56 10.64 20.80
CA ARG A 62 -22.20 10.26 22.06
C ARG A 62 -21.17 9.94 23.16
N PHE A 63 -20.04 9.36 22.78
CA PHE A 63 -18.98 8.99 23.71
C PHE A 63 -17.88 10.05 23.81
N SER A 64 -17.46 10.33 25.06
CA SER A 64 -16.40 11.28 25.39
C SER A 64 -15.09 11.00 24.63
N TRP A 65 -14.32 12.06 24.37
CA TRP A 65 -13.02 11.99 23.70
C TRP A 65 -11.96 11.20 24.47
N ILE A 66 -12.11 11.04 25.79
CA ILE A 66 -11.22 10.24 26.63
C ILE A 66 -11.17 8.78 26.17
N TRP A 67 -12.29 8.22 25.71
CA TRP A 67 -12.34 6.86 25.16
C TRP A 67 -11.46 6.71 23.92
N GLN A 68 -11.30 7.77 23.12
CA GLN A 68 -10.40 7.74 21.96
C GLN A 68 -8.94 7.57 22.38
N VAL A 69 -8.52 8.25 23.45
CA VAL A 69 -7.15 8.16 23.94
C VAL A 69 -6.84 6.74 24.40
N LEU A 70 -7.76 6.14 25.16
CA LEU A 70 -7.64 4.73 25.57
C LEU A 70 -7.60 3.78 24.37
N ILE A 71 -8.52 3.96 23.41
CA ILE A 71 -8.55 3.16 22.19
C ILE A 71 -7.25 3.33 21.38
N SER A 72 -6.73 4.55 21.26
CA SER A 72 -5.47 4.84 20.54
C SER A 72 -4.26 4.19 21.21
N LEU A 73 -4.19 4.17 22.54
CA LEU A 73 -3.15 3.44 23.27
C LEU A 73 -3.24 1.93 23.03
N MET A 74 -4.46 1.39 23.05
CA MET A 74 -4.69 -0.04 22.75
C MET A 74 -4.35 -0.37 21.29
N ILE A 75 -4.65 0.50 20.34
CA ILE A 75 -4.24 0.37 18.94
C ILE A 75 -2.71 0.29 18.83
N LEU A 76 -1.99 1.20 19.50
CA LEU A 76 -0.53 1.22 19.48
C LEU A 76 0.06 -0.06 20.10
N TYR A 77 -0.47 -0.49 21.24
CA TYR A 77 -0.09 -1.74 21.88
C TYR A 77 -0.35 -2.94 20.96
N SER A 78 -1.49 -2.93 20.25
CA SER A 78 -1.86 -3.97 19.31
C SER A 78 -0.91 -4.09 18.13
N ILE A 79 -0.40 -2.96 17.63
CA ILE A 79 0.62 -2.93 16.57
C ILE A 79 1.94 -3.49 17.10
N LEU A 80 2.38 -3.02 18.29
CA LEU A 80 3.63 -3.45 18.91
C LEU A 80 3.64 -4.94 19.31
N GLY A 81 2.49 -5.46 19.74
CA GLY A 81 2.32 -6.85 20.16
C GLY A 81 1.85 -7.81 19.06
N GLY A 82 1.65 -7.33 17.83
CA GLY A 82 1.21 -8.17 16.70
C GLY A 82 -0.22 -8.74 16.81
N HIS A 83 -1.06 -8.21 17.71
CA HIS A 83 -2.40 -8.72 17.95
C HIS A 83 -3.42 -8.14 16.96
N THR A 84 -3.59 -8.78 15.81
CA THR A 84 -4.45 -8.27 14.71
C THR A 84 -5.93 -8.16 15.08
N LEU A 85 -6.47 -9.11 15.85
CA LEU A 85 -7.88 -9.11 16.27
C LEU A 85 -8.20 -7.97 17.24
N LEU A 86 -7.30 -7.69 18.20
CA LEU A 86 -7.46 -6.59 19.13
C LEU A 86 -7.43 -5.24 18.41
N PHE A 87 -6.59 -5.12 17.38
CA PHE A 87 -6.50 -3.94 16.54
C PHE A 87 -7.81 -3.70 15.79
N LEU A 88 -8.38 -4.75 15.16
CA LEU A 88 -9.64 -4.67 14.44
C LEU A 88 -10.78 -4.20 15.36
N ILE A 89 -10.92 -4.80 16.54
CA ILE A 89 -11.93 -4.40 17.53
C ILE A 89 -11.76 -2.93 17.92
N CYS A 90 -10.52 -2.49 18.17
CA CYS A 90 -10.25 -1.11 18.55
C CYS A 90 -10.57 -0.11 17.42
N ILE A 91 -10.32 -0.48 16.16
CA ILE A 91 -10.73 0.33 15.00
C ILE A 91 -12.24 0.42 14.89
N ILE A 92 -12.95 -0.69 15.04
CA ILE A 92 -14.43 -0.71 14.98
C ILE A 92 -15.00 0.13 16.13
N LEU A 93 -14.46 0.03 17.33
CA LEU A 93 -14.88 0.85 18.48
C LEU A 93 -14.60 2.34 18.26
N SER A 94 -13.43 2.68 17.69
CA SER A 94 -13.09 4.05 17.29
C SER A 94 -14.08 4.60 16.26
N ALA A 95 -14.42 3.80 15.25
CA ALA A 95 -15.40 4.17 14.23
C ALA A 95 -16.82 4.30 14.81
N ALA A 96 -17.26 3.35 15.62
CA ALA A 96 -18.56 3.34 16.28
C ALA A 96 -18.74 4.57 17.19
N ARG A 97 -17.70 4.96 17.94
CA ARG A 97 -17.69 6.19 18.73
C ARG A 97 -17.96 7.43 17.87
N GLN A 98 -17.36 7.51 16.69
CA GLN A 98 -17.52 8.65 15.80
C GLN A 98 -18.84 8.65 15.03
N TYR A 99 -19.43 7.46 14.83
CA TYR A 99 -20.68 7.27 14.12
C TYR A 99 -21.91 7.47 15.00
N LEU A 100 -21.85 7.05 16.27
CA LEU A 100 -22.93 7.23 17.23
C LEU A 100 -22.99 8.69 17.69
N LYS A 101 -23.99 9.41 17.20
CA LYS A 101 -24.19 10.83 17.45
C LYS A 101 -25.32 11.06 18.44
N ILE A 102 -25.28 12.24 19.05
CA ILE A 102 -26.34 12.79 19.87
C ILE A 102 -26.52 14.25 19.44
N ASP A 103 -27.76 14.72 19.42
CA ASP A 103 -28.04 16.12 19.14
C ASP A 103 -27.58 16.98 20.30
N SER A 104 -27.03 18.15 20.00
CA SER A 104 -26.55 19.07 21.02
C SER A 104 -26.81 20.53 20.69
N LEU A 105 -27.00 21.29 21.76
CA LEU A 105 -27.13 22.74 21.81
C LEU A 105 -25.90 23.30 22.54
N GLU A 106 -25.15 24.15 21.85
CA GLU A 106 -24.09 24.97 22.42
C GLU A 106 -24.66 26.32 22.82
N ILE A 107 -24.43 26.75 24.06
CA ILE A 107 -24.76 28.07 24.57
C ILE A 107 -23.45 28.78 24.89
N GLY A 108 -23.16 29.85 24.16
CA GLY A 108 -21.96 30.66 24.35
C GLY A 108 -22.21 31.87 25.25
N LEU A 109 -21.55 31.89 26.41
CA LEU A 109 -21.39 33.07 27.27
C LEU A 109 -20.02 33.71 27.00
N GLU A 110 -19.81 34.95 27.45
CA GLU A 110 -18.53 35.68 27.30
C GLU A 110 -17.28 34.87 27.61
N ASN A 111 -17.31 34.12 28.71
CA ASN A 111 -16.14 33.46 29.28
C ASN A 111 -16.19 31.93 29.17
N LYS A 112 -17.34 31.35 28.81
CA LYS A 112 -17.53 29.90 28.79
C LYS A 112 -18.60 29.48 27.79
N LYS A 113 -18.34 28.36 27.13
CA LYS A 113 -19.32 27.63 26.33
C LYS A 113 -19.90 26.46 27.12
N TRP A 114 -21.21 26.29 27.03
CA TRP A 114 -21.95 25.18 27.61
C TRP A 114 -22.48 24.28 26.51
N THR A 115 -22.31 22.96 26.67
CA THR A 115 -22.88 21.98 25.72
C THR A 115 -23.94 21.15 26.41
N ILE A 116 -25.15 21.19 25.87
CA ILE A 116 -26.31 20.43 26.35
C ILE A 116 -26.68 19.46 25.23
N ALA A 117 -26.86 18.18 25.57
CA ALA A 117 -27.18 17.14 24.59
C ALA A 117 -28.45 16.40 24.99
N ASP A 118 -29.22 16.00 24.00
CA ASP A 118 -30.51 15.31 24.17
C ASP A 118 -30.78 14.38 22.99
N ASP A 119 -31.56 13.33 23.24
CA ASP A 119 -32.08 12.37 22.26
C ASP A 119 -33.58 12.57 21.97
N ASN A 120 -34.30 13.42 22.73
CA ASN A 120 -35.77 13.50 22.73
C ASN A 120 -36.36 14.75 22.05
N GLU A 121 -35.65 15.36 21.10
CA GLU A 121 -36.10 16.55 20.34
C GLU A 121 -36.39 17.81 21.21
N GLN A 122 -36.09 17.80 22.51
CA GLN A 122 -36.45 18.91 23.41
C GLN A 122 -35.58 20.16 23.22
N LEU A 123 -34.42 20.01 22.57
CA LEU A 123 -33.46 21.08 22.37
C LEU A 123 -33.97 22.18 21.45
N ASP A 124 -34.82 21.84 20.46
CA ASP A 124 -35.39 22.84 19.55
C ASP A 124 -36.46 23.68 20.24
N GLU A 125 -37.28 23.06 21.08
CA GLU A 125 -38.23 23.77 21.95
C GLU A 125 -37.49 24.67 22.95
N MET A 126 -36.46 24.15 23.60
CA MET A 126 -35.63 24.91 24.54
C MET A 126 -34.97 26.12 23.86
N MET A 127 -34.42 25.94 22.66
CA MET A 127 -33.82 27.02 21.88
C MET A 127 -34.84 28.10 21.53
N LEU A 128 -36.02 27.71 21.04
CA LEU A 128 -37.10 28.65 20.70
C LEU A 128 -37.53 29.45 21.94
N GLN A 129 -37.72 28.78 23.08
CA GLN A 129 -38.15 29.43 24.31
C GLN A 129 -37.09 30.40 24.86
N ILE A 130 -35.79 30.08 24.73
CA ILE A 130 -34.71 31.00 25.10
C ILE A 130 -34.74 32.26 24.24
N GLN A 131 -34.96 32.12 22.92
CA GLN A 131 -35.10 33.27 22.03
C GLN A 131 -36.31 34.12 22.38
N THR A 132 -37.47 33.50 22.61
CA THR A 132 -38.68 34.24 22.98
C THR A 132 -38.52 34.96 24.31
N ASN A 133 -37.78 34.40 25.27
CA ASN A 133 -37.56 35.03 26.56
C ASN A 133 -36.65 36.25 26.49
N GLN A 134 -35.63 36.26 25.64
CA GLN A 134 -34.83 37.47 25.41
C GLN A 134 -35.67 38.60 24.80
N VAL A 135 -36.57 38.28 23.86
CA VAL A 135 -37.42 39.28 23.19
C VAL A 135 -38.49 39.80 24.15
N THR A 136 -39.16 38.93 24.90
CA THR A 136 -40.27 39.28 25.81
C THR A 136 -39.81 39.79 27.18
N GLY A 137 -38.54 39.60 27.56
CA GLY A 137 -38.00 40.06 28.85
C GLY A 137 -37.96 41.58 29.03
N LEU A 138 -38.09 42.33 27.93
CA LEU A 138 -38.04 43.79 27.86
C LEU A 138 -39.40 44.48 28.12
N GLU A 139 -40.53 43.85 27.78
CA GLU A 139 -41.85 44.47 28.01
C GLU A 139 -42.48 44.00 29.33
N ARG A 140 -42.40 44.86 30.35
CA ARG A 140 -43.05 44.63 31.65
C ARG A 140 -44.27 45.53 31.81
N SER A 141 -45.46 44.97 31.71
CA SER A 141 -46.64 45.48 32.41
C SER A 141 -47.52 44.31 32.90
N GLU A 142 -48.16 44.48 34.06
CA GLU A 142 -48.89 43.43 34.81
C GLU A 142 -50.21 42.93 34.16
N GLY A 143 -50.37 43.07 32.84
CA GLY A 143 -51.51 42.58 32.08
C GLY A 143 -51.17 41.31 31.29
N LYS A 144 -52.20 40.51 30.94
CA LYS A 144 -52.05 39.39 30.00
C LYS A 144 -51.32 39.88 28.74
N PRO A 145 -50.26 39.19 28.27
CA PRO A 145 -49.55 39.62 27.07
C PRO A 145 -50.50 39.48 25.88
N ILE A 146 -50.86 40.61 25.29
CA ILE A 146 -51.39 40.67 23.94
C ILE A 146 -50.15 40.60 23.05
N VAL A 147 -50.07 39.56 22.22
CA VAL A 147 -49.09 39.47 21.15
C VAL A 147 -49.54 40.48 20.09
N ASP A 148 -49.24 41.76 20.31
CA ASP A 148 -49.31 42.76 19.25
C ASP A 148 -48.00 42.71 18.46
N ALA A 149 -48.19 42.77 17.17
CA ALA A 149 -47.20 42.50 16.14
C ALA A 149 -46.06 43.53 16.13
N GLU A 150 -44.87 43.06 15.71
CA GLU A 150 -43.89 43.86 14.96
C GLU A 150 -43.26 45.07 15.68
N GLU A 151 -42.63 44.86 16.85
CA GLU A 151 -41.41 45.63 17.16
C GLU A 151 -40.18 44.82 16.77
N GLU A 152 -39.45 45.28 15.75
CA GLU A 152 -38.12 44.80 15.38
C GLU A 152 -37.11 45.13 16.49
N LEU A 153 -37.09 44.32 17.56
CA LEU A 153 -36.03 44.36 18.55
C LEU A 153 -34.76 43.74 17.95
N GLU A 154 -33.71 44.56 17.81
CA GLU A 154 -32.41 44.25 17.20
C GLU A 154 -31.60 43.14 17.91
N SER A 155 -32.02 42.63 19.06
CA SER A 155 -31.28 41.66 19.87
C SER A 155 -31.63 40.20 19.56
N LYS A 156 -31.67 39.81 18.29
CA LYS A 156 -31.89 38.41 17.91
C LYS A 156 -30.59 37.61 18.08
N ILE A 157 -30.54 36.67 19.03
CA ILE A 157 -29.42 35.71 19.14
C ILE A 157 -29.23 35.02 17.79
N GLU A 158 -28.04 35.18 17.20
CA GLU A 158 -27.68 34.48 15.97
C GLU A 158 -27.59 32.98 16.27
N ILE A 159 -28.53 32.20 15.73
CA ILE A 159 -28.46 30.73 15.76
C ILE A 159 -27.55 30.30 14.61
N ASN A 160 -26.39 29.78 14.97
CA ASN A 160 -25.47 29.19 14.01
C ASN A 160 -25.60 27.67 14.03
N ILE A 161 -26.20 27.11 12.99
CA ILE A 161 -26.13 25.65 12.78
C ILE A 161 -24.69 25.36 12.37
N LEU A 162 -24.01 24.49 13.11
CA LEU A 162 -22.61 24.14 12.87
C LEU A 162 -22.53 22.83 12.09
N GLY A 163 -21.79 22.84 10.98
CA GLY A 163 -21.55 21.66 10.18
C GLY A 163 -20.55 20.71 10.86
N GLU A 164 -20.60 19.43 10.53
CA GLU A 164 -19.67 18.44 11.04
C GLU A 164 -18.34 18.46 10.26
N ASN A 165 -17.23 18.14 10.93
CA ASN A 165 -15.93 18.04 10.28
C ASN A 165 -15.84 16.79 9.37
N GLU A 166 -15.94 17.01 8.06
CA GLU A 166 -15.79 16.00 7.01
C GLU A 166 -14.32 15.61 6.74
N SER A 167 -13.39 16.54 6.94
CA SER A 167 -12.01 16.42 6.47
C SER A 167 -11.15 15.42 7.25
N GLY A 168 -11.46 15.21 8.53
CA GLY A 168 -10.75 14.28 9.40
C GLY A 168 -10.90 12.83 8.94
N PRO A 169 -12.14 12.29 8.88
CA PRO A 169 -12.39 10.92 8.44
C PRO A 169 -11.88 10.65 7.02
N LEU A 170 -12.04 11.60 6.09
CA LEU A 170 -11.55 11.45 4.73
C LEU A 170 -10.02 11.26 4.68
N ARG A 171 -9.26 12.03 5.47
CA ARG A 171 -7.80 11.86 5.55
C ARG A 171 -7.40 10.53 6.18
N SER A 172 -8.11 10.11 7.21
CA SER A 172 -7.90 8.80 7.82
C SER A 172 -8.11 7.68 6.79
N ALA A 173 -9.14 7.80 5.96
CA ALA A 173 -9.40 6.84 4.88
C ALA A 173 -8.24 6.76 3.88
N TRP A 174 -7.75 7.91 3.40
CA TRP A 174 -6.62 7.98 2.46
C TRP A 174 -5.30 7.47 3.06
N LEU A 175 -5.03 7.76 4.33
CA LEU A 175 -3.86 7.24 5.04
C LEU A 175 -3.92 5.72 5.16
N SER A 176 -5.04 5.18 5.62
CA SER A 176 -5.24 3.73 5.71
C SER A 176 -5.10 3.05 4.35
N LEU A 177 -5.63 3.65 3.27
CA LEU A 177 -5.50 3.12 1.92
C LEU A 177 -4.04 3.14 1.42
N SER A 178 -3.28 4.19 1.75
CA SER A 178 -1.86 4.29 1.39
C SER A 178 -1.02 3.20 2.08
N PHE A 179 -1.28 2.95 3.37
CA PHE A 179 -0.65 1.84 4.07
C PHE A 179 -1.14 0.48 3.55
N ALA A 180 -2.41 0.35 3.18
CA ALA A 180 -2.90 -0.89 2.57
C ALA A 180 -2.16 -1.21 1.27
N PHE A 181 -1.90 -0.20 0.44
CA PHE A 181 -1.07 -0.36 -0.75
C PHE A 181 0.38 -0.74 -0.42
N LEU A 182 0.98 -0.19 0.63
CA LEU A 182 2.30 -0.61 1.09
C LEU A 182 2.33 -2.09 1.49
N PHE A 183 1.34 -2.57 2.25
CA PHE A 183 1.25 -3.99 2.61
C PHE A 183 0.91 -4.88 1.41
N TYR A 184 0.14 -4.38 0.44
CA TYR A 184 -0.06 -5.05 -0.85
C TYR A 184 1.28 -5.27 -1.56
N TYR A 185 2.09 -4.22 -1.63
CA TYR A 185 3.43 -4.28 -2.21
C TYR A 185 4.35 -5.25 -1.44
N LEU A 186 4.40 -5.17 -0.12
CA LEU A 186 5.21 -6.10 0.70
C LEU A 186 4.79 -7.57 0.52
N ASN A 187 3.49 -7.83 0.43
CA ASN A 187 2.97 -9.17 0.19
C ASN A 187 3.37 -9.75 -1.18
N SER A 188 3.74 -8.90 -2.14
CA SER A 188 4.30 -9.36 -3.43
C SER A 188 5.73 -9.94 -3.31
N PHE A 189 6.40 -9.79 -2.17
CA PHE A 189 7.65 -10.51 -1.84
C PHE A 189 7.41 -11.82 -1.09
N ARG A 190 6.18 -12.37 -1.13
CA ARG A 190 5.74 -13.53 -0.33
C ARG A 190 5.83 -13.31 1.19
N ASP A 191 5.87 -12.05 1.63
CA ASP A 191 5.90 -11.68 3.04
C ASP A 191 4.49 -11.75 3.67
N SER A 192 4.41 -12.04 4.97
CA SER A 192 3.17 -12.38 5.71
C SER A 192 2.17 -11.21 5.95
N GLY A 193 2.26 -10.14 5.15
CA GLY A 193 1.53 -8.88 5.32
C GLY A 193 0.02 -8.90 4.98
N SER A 194 -0.53 -10.03 4.56
CA SER A 194 -1.91 -10.16 4.06
C SER A 194 -2.99 -9.75 5.07
N VAL A 195 -2.78 -10.03 6.36
CA VAL A 195 -3.74 -9.66 7.41
C VAL A 195 -3.80 -8.14 7.60
N TRP A 196 -2.65 -7.46 7.55
CA TRP A 196 -2.56 -6.00 7.70
C TRP A 196 -3.20 -5.26 6.52
N LEU A 197 -3.05 -5.79 5.31
CA LEU A 197 -3.77 -5.29 4.13
C LEU A 197 -5.28 -5.28 4.36
N PHE A 198 -5.86 -6.41 4.77
CA PHE A 198 -7.30 -6.53 5.00
C PHE A 198 -7.79 -5.57 6.10
N VAL A 199 -7.06 -5.52 7.20
CA VAL A 199 -7.34 -4.66 8.35
C VAL A 199 -7.31 -3.16 7.98
N LEU A 200 -6.33 -2.73 7.18
CA LEU A 200 -6.21 -1.35 6.72
C LEU A 200 -7.30 -0.98 5.70
N LEU A 201 -7.72 -1.92 4.85
CA LEU A 201 -8.86 -1.73 3.96
C LEU A 201 -10.17 -1.53 4.74
N ILE A 202 -10.41 -2.32 5.79
CA ILE A 202 -11.56 -2.12 6.68
C ILE A 202 -11.49 -0.74 7.34
N SER A 203 -10.33 -0.36 7.86
CA SER A 203 -10.10 0.97 8.45
C SER A 203 -10.42 2.11 7.47
N ALA A 204 -9.99 1.97 6.22
CA ALA A 204 -10.28 2.93 5.16
C ALA A 204 -11.79 3.02 4.87
N LEU A 205 -12.46 1.87 4.77
CA LEU A 205 -13.89 1.77 4.53
C LEU A 205 -14.72 2.38 5.67
N CYS A 206 -14.41 2.05 6.93
CA CYS A 206 -15.08 2.64 8.10
C CYS A 206 -14.92 4.17 8.12
N SER A 207 -13.71 4.66 7.86
CA SER A 207 -13.42 6.09 7.81
C SER A 207 -14.18 6.79 6.67
N TYR A 208 -14.33 6.12 5.53
CA TYR A 208 -15.09 6.64 4.39
C TYR A 208 -16.60 6.66 4.64
N ILE A 209 -17.15 5.63 5.29
CA ILE A 209 -18.57 5.62 5.70
C ILE A 209 -18.86 6.81 6.62
N ILE A 210 -17.99 7.05 7.62
CA ILE A 210 -18.13 8.21 8.50
C ILE A 210 -18.08 9.50 7.70
N TYR A 211 -17.10 9.67 6.79
CA TYR A 211 -17.04 10.86 5.92
C TYR A 211 -18.34 11.07 5.13
N LYS A 212 -18.86 10.03 4.47
CA LYS A 212 -20.08 10.09 3.67
C LYS A 212 -21.29 10.48 4.52
N ASP A 213 -21.40 9.91 5.71
CA ASP A 213 -22.47 10.23 6.66
C ASP A 213 -22.42 11.71 7.09
N ARG A 214 -21.26 12.21 7.52
CA ARG A 214 -21.08 13.63 7.90
C ARG A 214 -21.42 14.58 6.77
N ARG A 215 -20.96 14.26 5.55
CA ARG A 215 -21.26 15.04 4.36
C ARG A 215 -22.76 15.07 4.06
N ASN A 216 -23.43 13.92 4.14
CA ASN A 216 -24.87 13.84 3.96
C ASN A 216 -25.59 14.70 5.01
N THR A 217 -25.21 14.61 6.29
CA THR A 217 -25.77 15.45 7.36
C THR A 217 -25.60 16.95 7.06
N ASN A 218 -24.41 17.38 6.65
CA ASN A 218 -24.15 18.78 6.31
C ASN A 218 -24.98 19.26 5.13
N THR A 219 -25.10 18.44 4.07
CA THR A 219 -25.93 18.76 2.90
C THR A 219 -27.41 18.85 3.23
N LEU A 220 -27.93 17.96 4.07
CA LEU A 220 -29.32 18.00 4.55
C LEU A 220 -29.59 19.27 5.36
N ARG A 221 -28.63 19.67 6.20
CA ARG A 221 -28.72 20.90 7.01
C ARG A 221 -28.39 22.17 6.22
N LYS A 222 -27.91 22.05 4.98
CA LYS A 222 -27.41 23.16 4.14
C LYS A 222 -26.35 24.02 4.83
N VAL A 223 -25.48 23.38 5.61
CA VAL A 223 -24.40 24.05 6.36
C VAL A 223 -23.05 23.67 5.77
N GLU A 224 -22.10 24.61 5.82
CA GLU A 224 -20.73 24.35 5.45
C GLU A 224 -20.00 23.47 6.49
N PRO A 225 -19.12 22.55 6.05
CA PRO A 225 -18.40 21.68 6.97
C PRO A 225 -17.47 22.47 7.89
N GLU A 226 -17.42 22.04 9.16
CA GLU A 226 -16.46 22.59 10.12
C GLU A 226 -15.02 22.28 9.69
N ASP A 227 -14.14 23.25 9.92
CA ASP A 227 -12.73 23.12 9.60
C ASP A 227 -12.04 22.05 10.46
N GLY A 228 -11.31 21.16 9.80
CA GLY A 228 -10.47 20.18 10.48
C GLY A 228 -9.30 20.82 11.24
N ALA A 229 -8.73 20.07 12.20
CA ALA A 229 -7.66 20.54 13.08
C ALA A 229 -6.47 21.17 12.34
N ILE A 230 -6.03 20.59 11.22
CA ILE A 230 -4.93 21.13 10.41
C ILE A 230 -5.31 22.48 9.80
N ARG A 231 -6.56 22.65 9.32
CA ARG A 231 -7.02 23.91 8.75
C ARG A 231 -7.16 24.96 9.84
N LYS A 232 -7.66 24.59 11.03
CA LYS A 232 -7.67 25.44 12.23
C LYS A 232 -6.25 25.86 12.65
N CYS A 233 -5.29 24.95 12.63
CA CYS A 233 -3.88 25.24 12.91
C CYS A 233 -3.28 26.20 11.88
N TRP A 234 -3.51 25.97 10.58
CA TRP A 234 -3.09 26.89 9.53
C TRP A 234 -3.75 28.25 9.66
N TYR A 235 -5.03 28.32 9.99
CA TYR A 235 -5.71 29.58 10.25
C TYR A 235 -5.12 30.29 11.46
N PHE A 236 -4.80 29.57 12.53
CA PHE A 236 -4.10 30.14 13.67
C PHE A 236 -2.75 30.76 13.27
N ILE A 237 -1.94 30.03 12.49
CA ILE A 237 -0.64 30.51 11.98
C ILE A 237 -0.83 31.73 11.06
N LEU A 238 -1.74 31.64 10.08
CA LEU A 238 -1.99 32.70 9.11
C LEU A 238 -2.55 33.97 9.76
N THR A 239 -3.44 33.82 10.75
CA THR A 239 -3.97 34.94 11.54
C THR A 239 -2.88 35.58 12.40
N LYS A 240 -1.99 34.79 13.01
CA LYS A 240 -0.79 35.31 13.70
C LYS A 240 0.11 36.11 12.75
N LEU A 241 0.20 35.69 11.49
CA LEU A 241 0.94 36.37 10.43
C LEU A 241 0.16 37.52 9.76
N LYS A 242 -1.07 37.83 10.21
CA LYS A 242 -1.98 38.83 9.62
C LYS A 242 -2.23 38.63 8.11
N ILE A 243 -2.24 37.39 7.65
CA ILE A 243 -2.51 37.04 6.26
C ILE A 243 -4.01 36.75 6.10
N GLU A 244 -4.69 37.53 5.27
CA GLU A 244 -6.13 37.39 5.05
C GLU A 244 -6.50 36.04 4.38
N ILE A 245 -7.42 35.30 4.99
CA ILE A 245 -7.84 33.98 4.47
C ILE A 245 -8.96 34.18 3.45
N ILE A 246 -8.65 33.94 2.17
CA ILE A 246 -9.65 34.04 1.08
C ILE A 246 -9.97 32.63 0.57
N ARG A 247 -11.27 32.30 0.46
CA ARG A 247 -11.73 31.01 -0.07
C ARG A 247 -11.51 30.92 -1.59
N ALA A 248 -11.23 29.70 -2.06
CA ALA A 248 -10.93 29.42 -3.46
C ALA A 248 -12.17 28.83 -4.11
N ASN A 249 -12.96 29.68 -4.79
CA ASN A 249 -14.31 29.34 -5.27
C ASN A 249 -14.41 29.34 -6.80
N TYR A 250 -13.30 29.17 -7.52
CA TYR A 250 -13.37 29.17 -8.97
C TYR A 250 -14.13 27.93 -9.47
N SER A 251 -15.29 28.18 -10.08
CA SER A 251 -16.19 27.18 -10.63
C SER A 251 -16.61 27.59 -12.02
N PHE A 252 -16.74 26.64 -12.94
CA PHE A 252 -17.30 26.88 -14.27
C PHE A 252 -18.61 26.13 -14.43
N ARG A 253 -19.47 26.63 -15.32
CA ARG A 253 -20.78 26.04 -15.59
C ARG A 253 -20.66 25.15 -16.84
N LEU A 254 -20.91 23.85 -16.71
CA LEU A 254 -20.94 22.90 -17.82
C LEU A 254 -22.29 22.17 -17.78
N ASN A 255 -23.06 22.22 -18.88
CA ASN A 255 -24.37 21.56 -18.98
C ASN A 255 -25.29 21.81 -17.75
N ASN A 256 -25.50 23.09 -17.40
CA ASN A 256 -26.30 23.54 -16.25
C ASN A 256 -25.83 23.08 -14.85
N LYS A 257 -24.74 22.34 -14.72
CA LYS A 257 -24.10 22.02 -13.44
C LYS A 257 -22.91 22.95 -13.18
N GLN A 258 -22.83 23.46 -11.95
CA GLN A 258 -21.67 24.23 -11.48
C GLN A 258 -20.59 23.23 -11.03
N LEU A 259 -19.48 23.19 -11.75
CA LEU A 259 -18.35 22.32 -11.44
C LEU A 259 -17.24 23.15 -10.80
N GLU A 260 -16.88 22.79 -9.58
CA GLU A 260 -15.70 23.34 -8.92
C GLU A 260 -14.44 22.70 -9.52
N VAL A 261 -13.53 23.52 -10.06
CA VAL A 261 -12.29 23.04 -10.71
C VAL A 261 -11.45 22.17 -9.77
N ARG A 262 -11.44 22.54 -8.48
CA ARG A 262 -10.74 21.79 -7.45
C ARG A 262 -11.30 20.37 -7.28
N ASN A 263 -12.62 20.21 -7.29
CA ASN A 263 -13.25 18.90 -7.13
C ASN A 263 -13.05 18.05 -8.39
N LEU A 264 -13.13 18.67 -9.57
CA LEU A 264 -12.88 17.99 -10.85
C LEU A 264 -11.45 17.42 -10.92
N GLY A 265 -10.43 18.20 -10.53
CA GLY A 265 -9.05 17.71 -10.49
C GLY A 265 -8.85 16.54 -9.53
N TYR A 266 -9.57 16.53 -8.40
CA TYR A 266 -9.54 15.41 -7.44
C TYR A 266 -10.21 14.14 -7.99
N ILE A 267 -11.37 14.27 -8.65
CA ILE A 267 -12.09 13.14 -9.25
C ILE A 267 -11.25 12.52 -10.37
N LEU A 268 -10.71 13.33 -11.28
CA LEU A 268 -9.87 12.84 -12.38
C LEU A 268 -8.61 12.13 -11.85
N SER A 269 -7.93 12.72 -10.87
CA SER A 269 -6.77 12.09 -10.21
C SER A 269 -7.14 10.73 -9.61
N SER A 270 -8.31 10.61 -8.98
CA SER A 270 -8.76 9.35 -8.39
C SER A 270 -9.05 8.28 -9.45
N ILE A 271 -9.62 8.67 -10.60
CA ILE A 271 -9.88 7.75 -11.72
C ILE A 271 -8.57 7.22 -12.31
N VAL A 272 -7.57 8.10 -12.50
CA VAL A 272 -6.26 7.70 -13.02
C VAL A 272 -5.57 6.72 -12.06
N LEU A 273 -5.60 6.98 -10.75
CA LEU A 273 -5.04 6.06 -9.76
C LEU A 273 -5.73 4.70 -9.77
N LEU A 274 -7.06 4.66 -9.90
CA LEU A 274 -7.81 3.42 -9.97
C LEU A 274 -7.42 2.60 -11.21
N LEU A 275 -7.37 3.23 -12.38
CA LEU A 275 -6.96 2.56 -13.62
C LEU A 275 -5.52 2.04 -13.53
N ALA A 276 -4.59 2.88 -13.07
CA ALA A 276 -3.20 2.49 -12.87
C ALA A 276 -3.05 1.30 -11.92
N PHE A 277 -3.80 1.28 -10.81
CA PHE A 277 -3.84 0.16 -9.89
C PHE A 277 -4.39 -1.11 -10.53
N THR A 278 -5.48 -1.02 -11.31
CA THR A 278 -6.05 -2.20 -11.98
C THR A 278 -5.07 -2.83 -12.97
N VAL A 279 -4.37 -2.02 -13.76
CA VAL A 279 -3.36 -2.52 -14.71
C VAL A 279 -2.17 -3.13 -13.97
N THR A 280 -1.73 -2.50 -12.86
CA THR A 280 -0.67 -3.02 -11.99
C THR A 280 -1.01 -4.39 -11.41
N HIS A 281 -2.27 -4.57 -10.99
CA HIS A 281 -2.74 -5.83 -10.43
C HIS A 281 -2.84 -6.94 -11.49
N ILE A 282 -3.34 -6.62 -12.69
CA ILE A 282 -3.50 -7.60 -13.78
C ILE A 282 -2.14 -8.09 -14.27
N ASN A 283 -1.18 -7.19 -14.43
CA ASN A 283 0.12 -7.51 -15.01
C ASN A 283 1.20 -7.82 -13.96
N SER A 284 0.84 -7.85 -12.67
CA SER A 284 1.77 -8.05 -11.55
C SER A 284 3.03 -7.17 -11.59
N ASN A 285 2.93 -5.96 -12.15
CA ASN A 285 4.08 -5.06 -12.34
C ASN A 285 3.76 -3.64 -11.89
N LEU A 286 4.69 -3.00 -11.17
CA LEU A 286 4.50 -1.66 -10.57
C LEU A 286 4.58 -0.49 -11.57
N ILE A 287 5.14 -0.66 -12.77
CA ILE A 287 5.32 0.41 -13.77
C ILE A 287 4.04 1.24 -13.99
N PRO A 288 2.85 0.64 -14.24
CA PRO A 288 1.62 1.40 -14.48
C PRO A 288 1.24 2.28 -13.28
N MET A 289 1.47 1.82 -12.04
CA MET A 289 1.21 2.60 -10.83
C MET A 289 2.18 3.78 -10.70
N LEU A 290 3.47 3.62 -11.00
CA LEU A 290 4.47 4.69 -10.92
C LEU A 290 4.14 5.84 -11.89
N PHE A 291 3.79 5.51 -13.13
CA PHE A 291 3.31 6.50 -14.10
C PHE A 291 1.95 7.07 -13.71
N GLY A 292 1.04 6.22 -13.20
CA GLY A 292 -0.28 6.62 -12.73
C GLY A 292 -0.23 7.64 -11.59
N ILE A 293 0.62 7.43 -10.59
CA ILE A 293 0.84 8.38 -9.48
C ILE A 293 1.38 9.70 -10.02
N SER A 294 2.37 9.64 -10.91
CA SER A 294 2.97 10.83 -11.54
C SER A 294 1.93 11.67 -12.30
N LEU A 295 1.09 11.00 -13.10
CA LEU A 295 0.02 11.65 -13.85
C LEU A 295 -1.10 12.18 -12.93
N ALA A 296 -1.56 11.37 -11.99
CA ALA A 296 -2.65 11.72 -11.09
C ALA A 296 -2.29 12.91 -10.18
N THR A 297 -1.07 12.93 -9.64
CA THR A 297 -0.57 14.05 -8.83
C THR A 297 -0.48 15.33 -9.64
N THR A 298 -0.01 15.24 -10.90
CA THR A 298 0.02 16.38 -11.83
C THR A 298 -1.39 16.94 -12.06
N ILE A 299 -2.36 16.10 -12.41
CA ILE A 299 -3.77 16.51 -12.62
C ILE A 299 -4.35 17.15 -11.35
N TYR A 300 -4.10 16.55 -10.18
CA TYR A 300 -4.57 17.08 -8.91
C TYR A 300 -3.99 18.47 -8.62
N MET A 301 -2.69 18.67 -8.86
CA MET A 301 -2.02 19.94 -8.64
C MET A 301 -2.46 21.03 -9.63
N ILE A 302 -2.70 20.67 -10.90
CA ILE A 302 -3.30 21.56 -11.90
C ILE A 302 -4.68 22.04 -11.42
N GLY A 303 -5.55 21.13 -10.98
CA GLY A 303 -6.87 21.49 -10.45
C GLY A 303 -6.80 22.41 -9.23
N ARG A 304 -5.82 22.21 -8.35
CA ARG A 304 -5.55 23.08 -7.19
C ARG A 304 -5.04 24.46 -7.60
N CYS A 305 -4.17 24.53 -8.60
CA CYS A 305 -3.61 25.79 -9.10
C CYS A 305 -4.71 26.64 -9.76
N LEU A 306 -5.45 26.05 -10.71
CA LEU A 306 -6.53 26.70 -11.45
C LEU A 306 -7.66 27.18 -10.54
N ALA A 307 -8.02 26.42 -9.50
CA ALA A 307 -9.01 26.84 -8.51
C ALA A 307 -8.61 28.13 -7.75
N GLY A 308 -7.35 28.57 -7.85
CA GLY A 308 -6.83 29.78 -7.24
C GLY A 308 -6.84 31.03 -8.12
N ILE A 309 -7.26 30.97 -9.37
CA ILE A 309 -7.26 32.12 -10.27
C ILE A 309 -8.61 32.87 -10.12
N PRO A 310 -8.65 34.22 -10.01
CA PRO A 310 -7.55 35.19 -10.01
C PRO A 310 -7.10 35.56 -8.58
N ARG A 311 -5.80 35.48 -8.29
CA ARG A 311 -5.21 35.86 -6.99
C ARG A 311 -3.92 36.66 -7.19
N SER A 312 -3.49 37.37 -6.15
CA SER A 312 -2.26 38.16 -6.14
C SER A 312 -1.02 37.33 -6.52
N ARG A 313 -0.08 37.96 -7.22
CA ARG A 313 1.16 37.35 -7.74
C ARG A 313 1.90 36.51 -6.69
N ASN A 314 2.03 37.01 -5.46
CA ASN A 314 2.77 36.34 -4.39
C ASN A 314 2.12 35.01 -3.96
N ARG A 315 0.79 34.88 -4.04
CA ARG A 315 0.09 33.63 -3.75
C ARG A 315 0.24 32.61 -4.87
N MET A 316 0.31 33.07 -6.12
CA MET A 316 0.63 32.18 -7.24
C MET A 316 2.05 31.65 -7.10
N ILE A 317 3.04 32.51 -6.77
CA ILE A 317 4.42 32.08 -6.53
C ILE A 317 4.50 31.02 -5.42
N ALA A 318 3.86 31.24 -4.27
CA ALA A 318 3.87 30.28 -3.17
C ALA A 318 3.23 28.93 -3.54
N ARG A 319 2.18 28.94 -4.37
CA ARG A 319 1.57 27.70 -4.88
C ARG A 319 2.46 27.00 -5.90
N THR A 320 3.07 27.73 -6.80
CA THR A 320 4.03 27.16 -7.76
C THR A 320 5.18 26.49 -7.03
N PHE A 321 5.75 27.14 -6.00
CA PHE A 321 6.79 26.55 -5.17
C PHE A 321 6.32 25.24 -4.51
N ALA A 322 5.11 25.22 -3.93
CA ALA A 322 4.55 24.01 -3.35
C ALA A 322 4.32 22.91 -4.41
N CYS A 323 3.89 23.25 -5.62
CA CYS A 323 3.77 22.32 -6.74
C CYS A 323 5.12 21.73 -7.14
N THR A 324 6.17 22.57 -7.24
CA THR A 324 7.52 22.13 -7.58
C THR A 324 8.08 21.20 -6.51
N LEU A 325 7.86 21.50 -5.23
CA LEU A 325 8.28 20.63 -4.14
C LEU A 325 7.59 19.26 -4.21
N VAL A 326 6.28 19.22 -4.48
CA VAL A 326 5.56 17.95 -4.68
C VAL A 326 6.08 17.19 -5.91
N ALA A 327 6.41 17.89 -7.00
CA ALA A 327 6.98 17.26 -8.19
C ALA A 327 8.34 16.60 -7.90
N ILE A 328 9.20 17.29 -7.15
CA ILE A 328 10.52 16.76 -6.75
C ILE A 328 10.36 15.59 -5.77
N CYS A 329 9.44 15.67 -4.81
CA CYS A 329 9.30 14.63 -3.77
C CYS A 329 8.49 13.41 -4.19
N VAL A 330 7.65 13.51 -5.22
CA VAL A 330 6.73 12.42 -5.61
C VAL A 330 6.94 12.01 -7.06
N ILE A 331 6.83 12.95 -8.01
CA ILE A 331 6.86 12.64 -9.44
C ILE A 331 8.25 12.14 -9.86
N MET A 332 9.30 12.86 -9.47
CA MET A 332 10.67 12.52 -9.84
C MET A 332 11.06 11.12 -9.33
N PRO A 333 10.88 10.76 -8.04
CA PRO A 333 11.12 9.40 -7.56
C PRO A 333 10.35 8.32 -8.33
N CYS A 334 9.06 8.54 -8.60
CA CYS A 334 8.26 7.55 -9.34
C CYS A 334 8.82 7.29 -10.74
N LEU A 335 9.26 8.34 -11.44
CA LEU A 335 9.85 8.22 -12.77
C LEU A 335 11.25 7.61 -12.75
N THR A 336 12.07 7.93 -11.75
CA THR A 336 13.43 7.36 -11.61
C THR A 336 13.41 5.88 -11.25
N PHE A 337 12.37 5.42 -10.52
CA PHE A 337 12.25 4.02 -10.15
C PHE A 337 11.65 3.15 -11.26
N ALA A 338 10.89 3.71 -12.21
CA ALA A 338 10.20 2.92 -13.24
C ALA A 338 11.11 1.98 -14.05
N PRO A 339 12.33 2.36 -14.47
CA PRO A 339 13.23 1.46 -15.20
C PRO A 339 13.61 0.18 -14.44
N LEU A 340 13.68 0.23 -13.10
CA LEU A 340 14.03 -0.95 -12.29
C LEU A 340 12.99 -2.07 -12.37
N TYR A 341 11.75 -1.75 -12.75
CA TYR A 341 10.64 -2.70 -12.83
C TYR A 341 10.43 -3.25 -14.25
N VAL A 342 11.30 -2.94 -15.21
CA VAL A 342 11.26 -3.51 -16.58
C VAL A 342 11.65 -4.99 -16.50
N PRO A 343 10.84 -5.92 -17.03
CA PRO A 343 11.18 -7.34 -16.99
C PRO A 343 12.39 -7.61 -17.88
N ALA A 344 13.33 -8.41 -17.37
CA ALA A 344 14.54 -8.78 -18.08
C ALA A 344 14.90 -10.24 -17.76
N ASN A 345 15.47 -10.94 -18.73
CA ASN A 345 15.81 -12.36 -18.61
C ASN A 345 17.00 -12.75 -19.48
N ALA A 346 17.48 -13.98 -19.34
CA ALA A 346 18.50 -14.56 -20.21
C ALA A 346 18.16 -16.01 -20.56
N VAL A 347 18.19 -16.34 -21.86
CA VAL A 347 17.75 -17.64 -22.39
C VAL A 347 18.68 -18.05 -23.53
N LEU A 348 18.86 -19.37 -23.73
CA LEU A 348 19.57 -19.88 -24.89
C LEU A 348 18.66 -19.71 -26.14
N PRO A 349 19.12 -19.04 -27.21
CA PRO A 349 18.29 -18.83 -28.41
C PRO A 349 17.77 -20.14 -29.00
N SER A 350 16.53 -20.12 -29.54
CA SER A 350 15.89 -21.31 -30.14
C SER A 350 16.70 -21.92 -31.27
N ASN A 351 17.52 -21.13 -31.96
CA ASN A 351 18.42 -21.61 -33.00
C ASN A 351 19.39 -22.70 -32.49
N PHE A 352 19.73 -22.72 -31.20
CA PHE A 352 20.59 -23.76 -30.62
C PHE A 352 19.82 -24.95 -30.05
N LEU A 353 18.48 -24.90 -30.05
CA LEU A 353 17.58 -25.89 -29.46
C LEU A 353 16.78 -26.70 -30.50
N ASP A 354 16.81 -26.26 -31.76
CA ASP A 354 16.07 -26.92 -32.84
C ASP A 354 16.89 -28.05 -33.46
N GLY A 355 16.24 -29.21 -33.63
CA GLY A 355 16.84 -30.40 -34.25
C GLY A 355 17.37 -30.16 -35.67
N GLU A 356 16.97 -29.10 -36.38
CA GLU A 356 17.51 -28.81 -37.72
C GLU A 356 19.03 -28.50 -37.71
N ASN A 357 19.60 -28.10 -36.56
CA ASN A 357 21.04 -27.83 -36.42
C ASN A 357 21.88 -29.04 -35.96
N GLY A 358 21.27 -30.19 -35.67
CA GLY A 358 22.01 -31.43 -35.39
C GLY A 358 22.45 -31.65 -33.94
N ASN A 359 22.20 -30.71 -33.02
CA ASN A 359 22.86 -30.70 -31.71
C ASN A 359 22.07 -31.34 -30.55
N GLY A 360 20.93 -32.00 -30.74
CA GLY A 360 20.25 -32.78 -29.67
C GLY A 360 19.64 -32.01 -28.47
N TRP A 361 20.13 -30.81 -28.13
CA TRP A 361 19.75 -30.01 -26.96
C TRP A 361 18.28 -29.57 -26.96
N LYS A 362 17.59 -29.83 -25.85
CA LYS A 362 16.19 -29.42 -25.64
C LYS A 362 16.01 -28.70 -24.32
N LYS A 363 15.10 -27.72 -24.30
CA LYS A 363 14.65 -27.07 -23.08
C LYS A 363 13.69 -27.98 -22.34
N SER A 364 14.16 -28.60 -21.26
CA SER A 364 13.42 -29.62 -20.52
C SER A 364 12.61 -29.04 -19.36
N TYR A 365 13.05 -27.92 -18.78
CA TYR A 365 12.36 -27.26 -17.67
C TYR A 365 12.53 -25.74 -17.71
N SER A 366 11.49 -25.04 -17.26
CA SER A 366 11.56 -23.60 -16.99
C SER A 366 10.65 -23.19 -15.85
N GLN A 367 11.20 -22.43 -14.91
CA GLN A 367 10.47 -21.78 -13.84
C GLN A 367 10.88 -20.31 -13.79
N VAL A 368 9.90 -19.42 -13.71
CA VAL A 368 10.11 -17.98 -13.53
C VAL A 368 9.30 -17.55 -12.31
N ASP A 369 9.99 -17.06 -11.29
CA ASP A 369 9.39 -16.49 -10.09
C ASP A 369 9.68 -14.99 -10.04
N GLU A 370 8.63 -14.18 -9.96
CA GLU A 370 8.73 -12.72 -9.81
C GLU A 370 8.36 -12.26 -8.41
N TYR A 371 9.06 -11.24 -7.92
CA TYR A 371 8.89 -10.67 -6.59
C TYR A 371 8.80 -9.14 -6.67
N GLY A 372 8.06 -8.56 -5.73
CA GLY A 372 8.04 -7.10 -5.58
C GLY A 372 7.33 -6.38 -6.71
N LEU A 373 6.34 -7.01 -7.35
CA LEU A 373 5.67 -6.52 -8.57
C LEU A 373 6.66 -6.17 -9.69
N GLY A 374 7.57 -7.10 -10.02
CA GLY A 374 8.56 -6.97 -11.10
C GLY A 374 9.89 -6.33 -10.68
N LEU A 375 10.12 -6.08 -9.38
CA LEU A 375 11.39 -5.51 -8.90
C LEU A 375 12.54 -6.51 -9.02
N ALA A 376 12.28 -7.75 -8.63
CA ALA A 376 13.25 -8.84 -8.65
C ALA A 376 12.60 -10.07 -9.28
N SER A 377 13.40 -10.86 -9.98
CA SER A 377 12.96 -12.12 -10.56
C SER A 377 14.07 -13.16 -10.49
N THR A 378 13.66 -14.41 -10.37
CA THR A 378 14.52 -15.57 -10.45
C THR A 378 13.98 -16.47 -11.55
N SER A 379 14.77 -16.67 -12.58
CA SER A 379 14.44 -17.59 -13.68
C SER A 379 15.40 -18.75 -13.68
N ILE A 380 14.89 -19.97 -13.76
CA ILE A 380 15.66 -21.19 -13.82
C ILE A 380 15.27 -21.91 -15.11
N TYR A 381 16.26 -22.19 -15.95
CA TYR A 381 16.11 -22.96 -17.17
C TYR A 381 17.00 -24.21 -17.11
N LEU A 382 16.44 -25.33 -17.55
CA LEU A 382 17.16 -26.58 -17.73
C LEU A 382 17.17 -26.95 -19.20
N TYR A 383 18.36 -27.15 -19.72
CA TYR A 383 18.59 -27.71 -21.04
C TYR A 383 19.26 -29.07 -20.87
N ALA A 384 18.82 -30.06 -21.63
CA ALA A 384 19.41 -31.38 -21.59
C ALA A 384 19.59 -31.92 -23.01
N ASP A 385 20.65 -32.70 -23.19
CA ASP A 385 20.89 -33.49 -24.38
C ASP A 385 20.79 -34.98 -24.01
N ASP A 386 19.97 -35.72 -24.76
CA ASP A 386 19.76 -37.15 -24.60
C ASP A 386 20.81 -38.03 -25.30
N ALA A 387 21.90 -37.43 -25.80
CA ALA A 387 23.04 -38.10 -26.44
C ALA A 387 22.64 -38.94 -27.66
N LYS A 388 21.65 -38.42 -28.41
CA LYS A 388 21.14 -39.03 -29.64
C LYS A 388 21.06 -37.99 -30.74
N ASP A 389 21.60 -38.34 -31.91
CA ASP A 389 21.44 -37.53 -33.10
C ASP A 389 19.98 -37.53 -33.59
N ASN A 390 19.68 -36.66 -34.56
CA ASN A 390 18.34 -36.56 -35.16
C ASN A 390 17.86 -37.83 -35.86
N GLU A 391 18.76 -38.75 -36.19
CA GLU A 391 18.49 -40.03 -36.84
C GLU A 391 18.28 -41.15 -35.79
N GLY A 392 18.50 -40.85 -34.51
CA GLY A 392 18.36 -41.76 -33.38
C GLY A 392 19.61 -42.60 -33.09
N ASN A 393 20.75 -42.28 -33.70
CA ASN A 393 22.04 -42.90 -33.40
C ASN A 393 22.65 -42.27 -32.16
N GLU A 394 23.48 -43.04 -31.46
CA GLU A 394 24.16 -42.61 -30.24
C GLU A 394 25.25 -41.58 -30.57
N ASP A 395 25.20 -40.43 -29.89
CA ASP A 395 26.09 -39.29 -30.09
C ASP A 395 26.61 -38.84 -28.71
N GLY A 396 27.67 -39.49 -28.24
CA GLY A 396 28.33 -39.22 -26.96
C GLY A 396 27.57 -39.66 -25.70
N TYR A 397 27.87 -38.99 -24.58
CA TYR A 397 27.23 -39.17 -23.27
C TYR A 397 26.31 -37.97 -22.93
N PRO A 398 25.27 -38.14 -22.11
CA PRO A 398 24.30 -37.07 -21.85
C PRO A 398 24.92 -35.89 -21.09
N ALA A 399 24.44 -34.70 -21.41
CA ALA A 399 24.88 -33.44 -20.79
C ALA A 399 23.67 -32.61 -20.34
N ILE A 400 23.85 -31.86 -19.25
CA ILE A 400 22.80 -31.05 -18.63
C ILE A 400 23.34 -29.66 -18.35
N LEU A 401 22.61 -28.63 -18.79
CA LEU A 401 22.92 -27.23 -18.56
C LEU A 401 21.78 -26.55 -17.78
N PHE A 402 22.11 -26.05 -16.60
CA PHE A 402 21.28 -25.17 -15.79
C PHE A 402 21.65 -23.72 -16.07
N VAL A 403 20.66 -22.87 -16.28
CA VAL A 403 20.83 -21.42 -16.39
C VAL A 403 19.93 -20.76 -15.37
N ILE A 404 20.54 -20.10 -14.39
CA ILE A 404 19.87 -19.35 -13.33
C ILE A 404 20.10 -17.87 -13.60
N VAL A 405 19.00 -17.13 -13.75
CA VAL A 405 19.01 -15.69 -14.00
C VAL A 405 18.40 -15.00 -12.80
N LEU A 406 19.18 -14.11 -12.19
CA LEU A 406 18.78 -13.31 -11.05
C LEU A 406 18.72 -11.85 -11.46
N LYS A 407 17.52 -11.27 -11.47
CA LYS A 407 17.33 -9.83 -11.60
C LYS A 407 17.39 -9.18 -10.23
N VAL A 408 18.37 -8.32 -10.01
CA VAL A 408 18.62 -7.70 -8.70
C VAL A 408 18.56 -6.17 -8.85
N PRO A 409 17.79 -5.44 -8.01
CA PRO A 409 17.55 -4.00 -8.20
C PRO A 409 18.72 -3.09 -7.79
N PHE A 410 19.86 -3.65 -7.38
CA PHE A 410 21.03 -2.91 -6.91
C PHE A 410 22.26 -3.32 -7.70
N GLU A 411 23.20 -2.38 -7.89
CA GLU A 411 24.54 -2.68 -8.39
C GLU A 411 25.15 -3.78 -7.51
N ILE A 412 25.29 -4.98 -8.08
CA ILE A 412 25.99 -6.07 -7.43
C ILE A 412 27.47 -5.69 -7.46
N ASP A 413 28.11 -5.58 -6.30
CA ASP A 413 29.53 -5.22 -6.19
C ASP A 413 30.39 -6.20 -7.01
N GLU A 414 31.41 -5.68 -7.71
CA GLU A 414 32.24 -6.41 -8.68
C GLU A 414 32.93 -7.64 -8.06
N THR A 415 33.14 -7.65 -6.74
CA THR A 415 33.91 -8.67 -6.03
C THR A 415 33.11 -9.91 -5.59
N VAL A 416 31.80 -9.94 -5.79
CA VAL A 416 30.88 -10.96 -5.25
C VAL A 416 30.57 -12.18 -6.16
N PRO A 417 30.77 -12.18 -7.51
CA PRO A 417 30.32 -13.29 -8.37
C PRO A 417 30.94 -14.66 -8.07
N LEU A 418 32.25 -14.73 -7.84
CA LEU A 418 32.97 -15.97 -7.58
C LEU A 418 32.61 -16.62 -6.24
N ASP A 419 32.41 -15.82 -5.19
CA ASP A 419 32.02 -16.33 -3.87
C ASP A 419 30.60 -16.91 -3.89
N ILE A 420 29.67 -16.25 -4.62
CA ILE A 420 28.32 -16.78 -4.86
C ILE A 420 28.39 -18.05 -5.71
N LEU A 421 29.19 -18.05 -6.78
CA LEU A 421 29.38 -19.21 -7.64
C LEU A 421 29.86 -20.41 -6.80
N ASN A 422 30.91 -20.25 -6.00
CA ASN A 422 31.49 -21.32 -5.20
C ASN A 422 30.53 -21.85 -4.11
N ASP A 423 29.79 -20.97 -3.43
CA ASP A 423 28.76 -21.38 -2.44
C ASP A 423 27.58 -22.13 -3.08
N GLN A 424 27.10 -21.69 -4.25
CA GLN A 424 26.03 -22.38 -4.97
C GLN A 424 26.50 -23.71 -5.56
N PHE A 425 27.73 -23.77 -6.09
CA PHE A 425 28.36 -25.00 -6.57
C PHE A 425 28.53 -26.04 -5.46
N GLN A 426 29.02 -25.62 -4.29
CA GLN A 426 29.18 -26.53 -3.15
C GLN A 426 27.85 -27.06 -2.63
N LYS A 427 26.81 -26.20 -2.54
CA LYS A 427 25.47 -26.64 -2.11
C LYS A 427 24.87 -27.66 -3.06
N MET A 428 25.00 -27.44 -4.37
CA MET A 428 24.47 -28.36 -5.38
C MET A 428 25.25 -29.67 -5.45
N ALA A 429 26.58 -29.62 -5.33
CA ALA A 429 27.42 -30.83 -5.23
C ALA A 429 27.04 -31.69 -4.02
N ILE A 430 26.71 -31.06 -2.88
CA ILE A 430 26.20 -31.75 -1.69
C ILE A 430 24.79 -32.32 -1.94
N GLU A 431 23.88 -31.57 -2.56
CA GLU A 431 22.51 -32.04 -2.84
C GLU A 431 22.45 -33.21 -3.83
N GLN A 432 23.41 -33.28 -4.75
CA GLN A 432 23.51 -34.34 -5.76
C GLN A 432 24.47 -35.48 -5.37
N ASP A 433 25.02 -35.48 -4.14
CA ASP A 433 25.96 -36.48 -3.62
C ASP A 433 27.21 -36.68 -4.52
N ILE A 434 27.77 -35.59 -5.04
CA ILE A 434 28.96 -35.61 -5.92
C ILE A 434 30.22 -35.32 -5.08
N GLU A 435 31.27 -36.13 -5.24
CA GLU A 435 32.60 -35.78 -4.74
C GLU A 435 33.36 -34.98 -5.82
N LEU A 436 33.66 -33.71 -5.51
CA LEU A 436 34.51 -32.87 -6.35
C LEU A 436 35.99 -33.18 -6.01
N ASP A 437 36.72 -33.73 -6.98
CA ASP A 437 38.07 -34.26 -6.74
C ASP A 437 39.13 -33.15 -6.78
N SER A 438 39.16 -32.35 -7.85
CA SER A 438 40.12 -31.25 -8.02
C SER A 438 39.64 -30.20 -9.03
N GLU A 439 40.02 -28.93 -8.81
CA GLU A 439 39.84 -27.84 -9.78
C GLU A 439 40.74 -28.11 -10.98
N LEU A 440 40.13 -28.19 -12.17
CA LEU A 440 40.79 -28.53 -13.42
C LEU A 440 41.31 -27.27 -14.12
N GLU A 441 40.43 -26.29 -14.25
CA GLU A 441 40.69 -25.03 -14.95
C GLU A 441 39.80 -23.92 -14.42
N SER A 442 40.36 -22.73 -14.27
CA SER A 442 39.59 -21.49 -14.06
C SER A 442 40.10 -20.41 -15.00
N GLY A 443 39.18 -19.58 -15.48
CA GLY A 443 39.50 -18.61 -16.53
C GLY A 443 38.44 -17.54 -16.71
N LYS A 444 38.69 -16.69 -17.70
CA LYS A 444 37.77 -15.63 -18.13
C LYS A 444 37.56 -15.70 -19.62
N ARG A 445 36.32 -15.55 -20.07
CA ARG A 445 35.99 -15.44 -21.49
C ARG A 445 34.94 -14.36 -21.70
N LYS A 446 34.50 -14.20 -22.95
CA LYS A 446 33.46 -13.25 -23.32
C LYS A 446 32.25 -13.97 -23.88
N THR A 447 31.05 -13.53 -23.50
CA THR A 447 29.82 -13.95 -24.16
C THR A 447 29.74 -13.40 -25.58
N SER A 448 28.83 -13.92 -26.41
CA SER A 448 28.57 -13.39 -27.75
C SER A 448 28.01 -11.95 -27.72
N GLN A 449 27.41 -11.54 -26.60
CA GLN A 449 27.00 -10.15 -26.33
C GLN A 449 28.14 -9.25 -25.80
N GLY A 450 29.34 -9.82 -25.54
CA GLY A 450 30.52 -9.07 -25.14
C GLY A 450 30.71 -8.88 -23.62
N TYR A 451 29.94 -9.58 -22.79
CA TYR A 451 30.09 -9.56 -21.33
C TYR A 451 31.31 -10.37 -20.89
N ASP A 452 32.08 -9.86 -19.93
CA ASP A 452 33.17 -10.60 -19.32
C ASP A 452 32.61 -11.65 -18.35
N THR A 453 32.99 -12.90 -18.53
CA THR A 453 32.56 -14.04 -17.72
C THR A 453 33.72 -14.60 -16.91
N GLU A 454 33.40 -15.23 -15.78
CA GLU A 454 34.34 -15.99 -14.96
C GLU A 454 33.85 -17.43 -14.88
N TYR A 455 34.69 -18.40 -15.24
CA TYR A 455 34.34 -19.83 -15.21
C TYR A 455 35.32 -20.64 -14.38
N VAL A 456 34.81 -21.75 -13.82
CA VAL A 456 35.58 -22.76 -13.09
C VAL A 456 35.09 -24.14 -13.50
N ILE A 457 36.04 -25.05 -13.77
CA ILE A 457 35.78 -26.43 -14.16
C ILE A 457 36.34 -27.38 -13.09
N TYR A 458 35.52 -28.33 -12.67
CA TYR A 458 35.89 -29.38 -11.73
C TYR A 458 35.71 -30.76 -12.36
N ASN A 459 36.58 -31.69 -11.98
CA ASN A 459 36.29 -33.12 -12.10
C ASN A 459 35.51 -33.59 -10.88
N GLY A 460 34.57 -34.50 -11.09
CA GLY A 460 33.90 -35.18 -9.99
C GLY A 460 33.52 -36.60 -10.34
N THR A 461 33.36 -37.40 -9.30
CA THR A 461 32.90 -38.78 -9.38
C THR A 461 31.50 -38.91 -8.81
N THR A 462 30.61 -39.56 -9.56
CA THR A 462 29.20 -39.70 -9.19
C THR A 462 29.02 -40.85 -8.21
N LYS A 463 28.53 -40.56 -6.99
CA LYS A 463 28.28 -41.60 -5.98
C LYS A 463 26.90 -42.24 -6.05
N THR A 464 26.02 -41.69 -6.86
CA THR A 464 24.62 -42.08 -6.99
C THR A 464 24.36 -42.69 -8.36
N GLU A 465 23.36 -43.57 -8.44
CA GLU A 465 22.93 -44.20 -9.71
C GLU A 465 21.99 -43.28 -10.53
N LYS A 466 21.86 -42.00 -10.14
CA LYS A 466 20.93 -41.03 -10.75
C LYS A 466 21.51 -39.62 -10.72
N ILE A 467 21.48 -38.93 -11.86
CA ILE A 467 21.79 -37.50 -11.97
C ILE A 467 20.57 -36.78 -12.53
N GLY A 468 20.16 -35.68 -11.89
CA GLY A 468 19.04 -34.85 -12.30
C GLY A 468 18.10 -34.42 -11.18
N THR A 469 16.91 -33.93 -11.54
CA THR A 469 15.84 -33.52 -10.61
C THR A 469 14.79 -34.61 -10.49
N GLU A 470 13.86 -34.54 -9.53
CA GLU A 470 12.80 -35.58 -9.34
C GLU A 470 12.04 -35.93 -10.65
N ASP A 471 11.88 -34.95 -11.55
CA ASP A 471 11.16 -35.09 -12.82
C ASP A 471 12.04 -35.52 -14.02
N ILE A 472 13.33 -35.22 -14.02
CA ILE A 472 14.28 -35.54 -15.11
C ILE A 472 15.50 -36.20 -14.51
N ASN A 473 15.61 -37.52 -14.65
CA ASN A 473 16.69 -38.31 -14.08
C ASN A 473 17.34 -39.19 -15.15
N TYR A 474 18.66 -39.10 -15.28
CA TYR A 474 19.46 -40.06 -16.02
C TYR A 474 20.00 -41.10 -15.06
N LYS A 475 19.90 -42.38 -15.41
CA LYS A 475 20.57 -43.44 -14.65
C LYS A 475 22.05 -43.42 -15.02
N VAL A 476 22.91 -43.33 -14.02
CA VAL A 476 24.37 -43.28 -14.21
C VAL A 476 25.00 -44.43 -13.45
N THR A 477 26.10 -44.97 -13.96
CA THR A 477 26.86 -45.98 -13.23
C THR A 477 27.54 -45.32 -12.04
N LYS A 478 27.43 -45.92 -10.86
CA LYS A 478 28.14 -45.43 -9.67
C LYS A 478 29.65 -45.52 -9.92
N GLY A 479 30.37 -44.41 -9.78
CA GLY A 479 31.80 -44.32 -10.10
C GLY A 479 32.10 -43.80 -11.52
N SER A 480 31.11 -43.26 -12.23
CA SER A 480 31.33 -42.56 -13.50
C SER A 480 32.12 -41.26 -13.30
N GLU A 481 33.03 -40.99 -14.25
CA GLU A 481 33.74 -39.73 -14.33
C GLU A 481 32.84 -38.66 -14.99
N SER A 482 32.76 -37.49 -14.35
CA SER A 482 31.95 -36.36 -14.79
C SER A 482 32.74 -35.06 -14.67
N LYS A 483 32.51 -34.15 -15.62
CA LYS A 483 33.02 -32.77 -15.54
C LYS A 483 31.88 -31.81 -15.22
N TYR A 484 32.22 -30.80 -14.42
CA TYR A 484 31.32 -29.74 -13.98
C TYR A 484 31.89 -28.41 -14.41
N ILE A 485 31.08 -27.55 -15.02
CA ILE A 485 31.44 -26.17 -15.32
C ILE A 485 30.49 -25.23 -14.60
N GLY A 486 31.06 -24.25 -13.93
CA GLY A 486 30.35 -23.09 -13.42
C GLY A 486 30.81 -21.84 -14.11
N GLU A 487 29.88 -21.02 -14.55
CA GLU A 487 30.19 -19.73 -15.15
C GLU A 487 29.18 -18.67 -14.71
N VAL A 488 29.71 -17.48 -14.41
CA VAL A 488 28.91 -16.35 -13.94
C VAL A 488 29.31 -15.08 -14.67
N TRP A 489 28.32 -14.24 -14.99
CA TRP A 489 28.55 -12.89 -15.50
C TRP A 489 27.43 -11.94 -15.13
N LYS A 490 27.71 -10.65 -15.30
CA LYS A 490 26.76 -9.57 -15.07
C LYS A 490 26.38 -8.92 -16.39
N ALA A 491 25.09 -8.67 -16.58
CA ALA A 491 24.58 -7.80 -17.62
C ALA A 491 24.05 -6.50 -16.96
N PRO A 492 24.91 -5.46 -16.81
CA PRO A 492 24.57 -4.27 -16.02
C PRO A 492 23.42 -3.47 -16.63
N GLU A 493 23.29 -3.47 -17.95
CA GLU A 493 22.20 -2.78 -18.66
C GLU A 493 20.83 -3.29 -18.23
N TYR A 494 20.74 -4.59 -17.91
CA TYR A 494 19.51 -5.29 -17.54
C TYR A 494 19.39 -5.55 -16.02
N ASN A 495 20.41 -5.18 -15.24
CA ASN A 495 20.55 -5.55 -13.82
C ASN A 495 20.42 -7.06 -13.57
N LEU A 496 20.97 -7.87 -14.48
CA LEU A 496 20.96 -9.33 -14.39
C LEU A 496 22.30 -9.86 -13.91
N LEU A 497 22.24 -10.86 -13.04
CA LEU A 497 23.31 -11.80 -12.75
C LEU A 497 22.91 -13.14 -13.36
N VAL A 498 23.72 -13.65 -14.27
CA VAL A 498 23.49 -14.95 -14.89
C VAL A 498 24.51 -15.92 -14.34
N VAL A 499 24.02 -17.07 -13.88
CA VAL A 499 24.82 -18.19 -13.39
C VAL A 499 24.44 -19.40 -14.23
N SER A 500 25.39 -19.94 -14.98
CA SER A 500 25.25 -21.16 -15.74
C SER A 500 26.05 -22.29 -15.09
N MET A 501 25.45 -23.47 -15.01
CA MET A 501 26.07 -24.66 -14.46
C MET A 501 25.86 -25.83 -15.41
N GLY A 502 26.95 -26.44 -15.87
CA GLY A 502 26.92 -27.56 -16.79
C GLY A 502 27.45 -28.83 -16.15
N ILE A 503 26.84 -29.97 -16.46
CA ILE A 503 27.28 -31.32 -16.07
C ILE A 503 27.40 -32.15 -17.34
N GLY A 504 28.60 -32.66 -17.63
CA GLY A 504 28.83 -33.64 -18.69
C GLY A 504 29.34 -34.96 -18.11
N ILE A 505 28.73 -36.06 -18.53
CA ILE A 505 29.24 -37.42 -18.23
C ILE A 505 30.30 -37.76 -19.28
N ILE A 506 31.42 -38.37 -18.87
CA ILE A 506 32.58 -38.60 -19.77
C ILE A 506 32.91 -40.08 -19.90
N SER A 507 32.72 -40.87 -18.83
CA SER A 507 32.96 -42.30 -18.85
C SER A 507 31.95 -43.05 -17.96
N SER A 508 31.39 -44.14 -18.49
CA SER A 508 30.60 -45.12 -17.76
C SER A 508 31.43 -46.27 -17.18
N GLU A 509 32.74 -46.36 -17.50
CA GLU A 509 33.59 -47.49 -17.13
C GLU A 509 34.55 -47.16 -15.98
N THR A 510 34.21 -47.61 -14.78
CA THR A 510 35.22 -48.17 -13.88
C THR A 510 34.81 -49.58 -13.46
N VAL A 511 35.74 -50.53 -13.61
CA VAL A 511 35.59 -51.90 -13.15
C VAL A 511 35.36 -51.88 -11.64
N ASN A 512 34.26 -52.50 -11.20
CA ASN A 512 33.91 -52.68 -9.80
C ASN A 512 35.05 -53.49 -9.13
N GLU A 513 35.94 -52.83 -8.37
CA GLU A 513 37.10 -53.49 -7.73
C GLU A 513 36.69 -54.55 -6.68
N ASP A 514 35.43 -54.54 -6.23
CA ASP A 514 34.95 -55.44 -5.16
C ASP A 514 34.35 -56.77 -5.63
N THR A 515 34.12 -56.99 -6.94
CA THR A 515 33.44 -58.23 -7.38
C THR A 515 34.18 -59.09 -8.38
N GLY A 516 35.17 -58.61 -9.14
CA GLY A 516 36.00 -59.50 -9.99
C GLY A 516 35.21 -60.43 -10.93
N ILE A 517 34.05 -60.00 -11.41
CA ILE A 517 33.21 -60.75 -12.35
C ILE A 517 33.21 -59.99 -13.69
N GLU A 518 33.48 -60.72 -14.77
CA GLU A 518 33.37 -60.29 -16.17
C GLU A 518 32.05 -59.55 -16.46
N PRO A 519 32.02 -58.63 -17.45
CA PRO A 519 30.83 -57.84 -17.73
C PRO A 519 29.65 -58.77 -18.00
N ILE A 520 28.54 -58.53 -17.29
CA ILE A 520 27.29 -59.24 -17.53
C ILE A 520 26.77 -58.76 -18.88
N ASP A 521 27.06 -59.54 -19.92
CA ASP A 521 26.48 -59.47 -21.25
C ASP A 521 24.93 -59.44 -21.19
N ASP A 522 24.37 -58.69 -22.14
CA ASP A 522 23.04 -58.79 -22.74
C ASP A 522 21.79 -58.12 -22.10
N LEU A 523 21.87 -57.45 -20.95
CA LEU A 523 20.67 -56.75 -20.40
C LEU A 523 20.84 -55.27 -20.05
N VAL A 524 22.07 -54.77 -19.93
CA VAL A 524 22.34 -53.37 -19.53
C VAL A 524 22.62 -52.45 -20.73
N ASP A 525 23.14 -52.99 -21.85
CA ASP A 525 23.43 -52.22 -23.08
C ASP A 525 22.19 -51.61 -23.76
N ASN A 526 20.97 -52.05 -23.41
CA ASN A 526 19.74 -51.50 -23.99
C ASN A 526 19.19 -50.27 -23.25
N LEU A 527 19.80 -49.84 -22.14
CA LEU A 527 19.25 -48.80 -21.26
C LEU A 527 20.19 -47.62 -20.98
N ILE A 528 21.48 -47.76 -21.33
CA ILE A 528 22.46 -46.67 -21.32
C ILE A 528 23.15 -46.76 -22.69
N PRO A 529 23.09 -45.71 -23.54
CA PRO A 529 23.87 -45.70 -24.78
C PRO A 529 25.34 -45.85 -24.40
N ASN A 530 26.00 -46.84 -24.98
CA ASN A 530 27.40 -47.13 -24.70
C ASN A 530 28.17 -46.65 -25.94
N PRO A 531 28.66 -45.39 -25.95
CA PRO A 531 29.37 -44.87 -27.11
C PRO A 531 30.55 -45.79 -27.42
N THR A 532 30.82 -45.98 -28.71
CA THR A 532 31.89 -46.87 -29.18
C THR A 532 33.29 -46.36 -28.80
N ASP A 533 33.37 -45.15 -28.23
CA ASP A 533 34.56 -44.50 -27.68
C ASP A 533 34.29 -44.06 -26.23
N THR A 534 35.00 -44.64 -25.27
CA THR A 534 34.86 -44.38 -23.82
C THR A 534 35.44 -43.02 -23.39
N THR A 535 35.86 -42.19 -24.34
CA THR A 535 36.42 -40.85 -24.12
C THR A 535 35.75 -39.75 -24.96
N ASP A 536 34.54 -40.00 -25.48
CA ASP A 536 33.84 -39.02 -26.31
C ASP A 536 33.32 -37.81 -25.50
N GLU A 537 34.05 -36.70 -25.55
CA GLU A 537 33.73 -35.43 -24.91
C GLU A 537 32.90 -34.47 -25.80
N LYS A 538 32.31 -34.94 -26.90
CA LYS A 538 31.59 -34.08 -27.85
C LYS A 538 30.51 -33.23 -27.18
N ASN A 539 29.57 -33.84 -26.45
CA ASN A 539 28.47 -33.12 -25.79
C ASN A 539 28.95 -32.19 -24.67
N TRP A 540 30.08 -32.53 -24.02
CA TRP A 540 30.74 -31.65 -23.06
C TRP A 540 31.31 -30.40 -23.72
N ASN A 541 32.00 -30.55 -24.86
CA ASN A 541 32.55 -29.43 -25.62
C ASN A 541 31.45 -28.55 -26.21
N GLU A 542 30.37 -29.15 -26.73
CA GLU A 542 29.20 -28.41 -27.20
C GLU A 542 28.56 -27.59 -26.07
N MET A 543 28.40 -28.16 -24.87
CA MET A 543 27.88 -27.43 -23.71
C MET A 543 28.78 -26.24 -23.33
N ILE A 544 30.10 -26.40 -23.37
CA ILE A 544 31.06 -25.31 -23.10
C ILE A 544 30.86 -24.17 -24.11
N ASP A 545 30.62 -24.49 -25.38
CA ASP A 545 30.44 -23.51 -26.45
C ASP A 545 29.04 -22.86 -26.43
N LEU A 546 28.03 -23.52 -25.85
CA LEU A 546 26.67 -22.97 -25.72
C LEU A 546 26.53 -21.92 -24.61
N ILE A 547 27.28 -22.04 -23.51
CA ILE A 547 27.15 -21.12 -22.37
C ILE A 547 27.39 -19.64 -22.76
N PRO A 548 28.42 -19.27 -23.55
CA PRO A 548 28.65 -17.90 -24.02
C PRO A 548 27.55 -17.37 -24.95
N GLU A 549 26.73 -18.24 -25.53
CA GLU A 549 25.63 -17.90 -26.45
C GLU A 549 24.30 -17.61 -25.75
N ILE A 550 24.26 -17.70 -24.42
CA ILE A 550 23.10 -17.31 -23.61
C ILE A 550 22.84 -15.82 -23.80
N TYR A 551 21.64 -15.50 -24.33
CA TYR A 551 21.28 -14.15 -24.74
C TYR A 551 20.45 -13.47 -23.65
N CYS A 552 20.95 -12.36 -23.11
CA CYS A 552 20.25 -11.47 -22.19
C CYS A 552 19.37 -10.49 -22.97
N TYR A 553 18.11 -10.33 -22.54
CA TYR A 553 17.13 -9.46 -23.19
C TYR A 553 16.16 -8.83 -22.18
N GLU A 554 15.58 -7.69 -22.57
CA GLU A 554 14.37 -7.15 -21.93
C GLU A 554 13.15 -7.74 -22.61
N GLU A 555 12.19 -8.23 -21.81
CA GLU A 555 10.90 -8.62 -22.37
C GLU A 555 10.12 -7.35 -22.71
N ASP A 556 9.99 -7.08 -24.01
CA ASP A 556 8.98 -6.16 -24.48
C ASP A 556 7.62 -6.71 -24.05
N TRP A 557 6.83 -5.85 -23.39
CA TRP A 557 5.47 -6.12 -22.92
C TRP A 557 4.45 -6.53 -24.02
N ASN A 558 4.91 -6.81 -25.23
CA ASN A 558 4.12 -7.09 -26.44
C ASN A 558 4.37 -8.48 -27.05
N ALA A 559 5.00 -9.43 -26.34
CA ALA A 559 5.09 -10.82 -26.81
C ALA A 559 3.87 -11.66 -26.38
#